data_AF-Q0URF3-F1
#
_entry.id   AF-Q0URF3-F1
#
_cell.length_a   1.000
_cell.length_b   1.000
_cell.length_c   1.000
_cell.angle_alpha   90.00
_cell.angle_beta   90.00
_cell.angle_gamma   90.00
#
_symmetry.space_group_name_H-M   'P 1'
#
loop_
_entity.id
_entity.type
_entity.pdbx_description
1 polymer ?
#
loop_
_entity_poly.entity_id
_entity_poly.type
_entity_poly.pdbx_seq_one_letter_code
_entity_poly.pdbx_strand_id
1 'polypeptide(L)'
;MSILPLANKPFKPSNQDLGEKPWKYRGYHQFTSFVASDDTFFVLRRFGKLSARILLSLQDEISELESKLESLESLFAHPNTPDTHNGTFRGEISQDRKRYISSINKKLRDYTPIETRDSRD
;
A
#
# COMPACT_ATOMS: atom_id res chain seq x y z
N MET A 1 -22.70 -34.72 -3.37
CA MET A 1 -21.87 -34.80 -2.16
C MET A 1 -22.34 -33.70 -1.22
N SER A 2 -23.27 -34.02 -0.32
CA SER A 2 -23.86 -33.08 0.62
C SER A 2 -22.90 -32.82 1.77
N ILE A 3 -22.54 -31.56 1.98
CA ILE A 3 -21.81 -31.12 3.16
C ILE A 3 -22.87 -31.05 4.27
N LEU A 4 -22.89 -32.04 5.15
CA LEU A 4 -23.72 -32.00 6.35
C LEU A 4 -23.27 -30.82 7.24
N PRO A 5 -24.20 -30.10 7.89
CA PRO A 5 -23.83 -29.05 8.83
C PRO A 5 -23.31 -29.72 10.10
N LEU A 6 -21.98 -29.86 10.18
CA LEU A 6 -21.34 -30.28 11.43
C LEU A 6 -21.60 -29.19 12.47
N ALA A 7 -22.38 -29.57 13.47
CA ALA A 7 -22.67 -28.80 14.65
C ALA A 7 -21.39 -28.15 15.20
N ASN A 8 -21.57 -26.90 15.61
CA ASN A 8 -20.61 -25.86 15.93
C ASN A 8 -19.68 -26.19 17.13
N LYS A 9 -18.86 -27.24 17.00
CA LYS A 9 -17.82 -27.57 17.96
C LYS A 9 -16.47 -27.45 17.28
N PRO A 10 -15.54 -26.63 17.80
CA PRO A 10 -14.23 -26.48 17.18
C PRO A 10 -13.54 -27.85 17.12
N PHE A 11 -13.09 -28.23 15.93
CA PHE A 11 -12.33 -29.46 15.73
C PHE A 11 -11.05 -29.41 16.57
N LYS A 12 -10.87 -30.42 17.44
CA LYS A 12 -9.68 -30.56 18.27
C LYS A 12 -8.88 -31.77 17.78
N PRO A 13 -7.66 -31.57 17.23
CA PRO A 13 -6.83 -32.66 16.72
C PRO A 13 -6.38 -33.60 17.85
N SER A 14 -6.26 -34.90 17.54
CA SER A 14 -5.71 -35.90 18.47
C SER A 14 -4.18 -35.80 18.59
N ASN A 15 -3.58 -36.51 19.55
CA ASN A 15 -2.10 -36.57 19.65
C ASN A 15 -1.46 -37.23 18.42
N GLN A 16 -2.13 -38.22 17.82
CA GLN A 16 -1.67 -38.85 16.59
C GLN A 16 -1.70 -37.85 15.42
N ASP A 17 -2.80 -37.10 15.27
CA ASP A 17 -2.92 -36.02 14.27
C ASP A 17 -1.77 -35.01 14.39
N LEU A 18 -1.45 -34.61 15.63
CA LEU A 18 -0.38 -33.66 15.92
C LEU A 18 1.02 -34.23 15.63
N GLY A 19 1.20 -35.54 15.81
CA GLY A 19 2.47 -36.23 15.51
C GLY A 19 2.71 -36.44 14.02
N GLU A 20 1.66 -36.81 13.28
CA GLU A 20 1.75 -37.10 11.84
C GLU A 20 1.81 -35.84 10.98
N LYS A 21 1.03 -34.81 11.35
CA LYS A 21 0.87 -33.59 10.54
C LYS A 21 0.94 -32.32 11.40
N PRO A 22 2.04 -32.09 12.14
CA PRO A 22 2.15 -30.94 13.02
C PRO A 22 1.91 -29.60 12.31
N TRP A 23 2.36 -29.41 11.06
CA TRP A 23 2.14 -28.18 10.28
C TRP A 23 0.66 -27.87 9.95
N LYS A 24 -0.21 -28.89 9.98
CA LYS A 24 -1.65 -28.72 9.72
C LYS A 24 -2.39 -28.19 10.96
N TYR A 25 -1.89 -28.54 12.15
CA TYR A 25 -2.62 -28.36 13.41
C TYR A 25 -1.87 -27.47 14.41
N ARG A 26 -0.58 -27.23 14.19
CA ARG A 26 0.29 -26.32 14.92
C ARG A 26 0.98 -25.39 13.92
N GLY A 27 1.26 -24.16 14.33
CA GLY A 27 1.94 -23.18 13.47
C GLY A 27 1.36 -21.79 13.62
N TYR A 28 1.36 -21.02 12.53
CA TYR A 28 1.02 -19.59 12.55
C TYR A 28 -0.33 -19.29 13.17
N HIS A 29 -1.37 -20.09 12.94
CA HIS A 29 -2.69 -19.83 13.53
C HIS A 29 -2.70 -19.87 15.06
N GLN A 30 -2.00 -20.83 15.68
CA GLN A 30 -1.88 -20.90 17.14
C GLN A 30 -0.95 -19.80 17.66
N PHE A 31 0.16 -19.55 16.96
CA PHE A 31 1.09 -18.49 17.33
C PHE A 31 0.43 -17.11 17.29
N THR A 32 -0.36 -16.80 16.25
CA THR A 32 -1.08 -15.52 16.15
C THR A 32 -2.16 -15.42 17.22
N SER A 33 -2.86 -16.52 17.53
CA SER A 33 -3.85 -16.53 18.62
C SER A 33 -3.20 -16.27 19.98
N PHE A 34 -1.99 -16.79 20.20
CA PHE A 34 -1.20 -16.51 21.41
C PHE A 34 -0.69 -15.07 21.44
N VAL A 35 -0.06 -14.60 20.36
CA VAL A 35 0.46 -13.23 20.25
C VAL A 35 -0.64 -12.18 20.40
N ALA A 36 -1.86 -12.48 19.95
CA ALA A 36 -3.04 -11.62 20.09
C ALA A 36 -3.86 -11.86 21.38
N SER A 37 -3.43 -12.77 22.26
CA SER A 37 -4.16 -13.04 23.50
C SER A 37 -3.94 -11.98 24.58
N ASP A 38 -2.89 -11.17 24.44
CA ASP A 38 -2.55 -10.06 25.33
C ASP A 38 -1.73 -9.01 24.56
N ASP A 39 -1.99 -7.73 24.80
CA ASP A 39 -1.30 -6.63 24.14
C ASP A 39 0.22 -6.63 24.42
N THR A 40 0.66 -7.18 25.57
CA THR A 40 2.08 -7.31 25.91
C THR A 40 2.81 -8.36 25.07
N PHE A 41 2.09 -9.34 24.52
CA PHE A 41 2.65 -10.34 23.61
C PHE A 41 2.66 -9.87 22.16
N PHE A 42 1.87 -8.84 21.82
CA PHE A 42 1.77 -8.27 20.47
C PHE A 42 2.94 -7.33 20.15
N VAL A 43 4.16 -7.88 20.13
CA VAL A 43 5.38 -7.13 19.80
C VAL A 43 5.82 -7.48 18.38
N LEU A 44 5.65 -6.53 17.47
CA LEU A 44 6.12 -6.64 16.08
C LEU A 44 7.33 -5.73 15.83
N ARG A 45 8.22 -6.17 14.95
CA ARG A 45 9.37 -5.36 14.53
C ARG A 45 8.87 -4.10 13.83
N ARG A 46 9.19 -2.93 14.40
CA ARG A 46 9.05 -1.65 13.70
C ARG A 46 10.14 -1.50 12.65
N PHE A 47 9.75 -1.20 11.42
CA PHE A 47 10.67 -1.05 10.30
C PHE A 47 11.12 0.41 10.07
N GLY A 48 11.26 1.22 11.13
CA GLY A 48 11.46 2.68 11.00
C GLY A 48 12.56 3.10 10.02
N LYS A 49 13.75 2.49 10.08
CA LYS A 49 14.84 2.79 9.11
C LYS A 49 14.49 2.41 7.67
N LEU A 50 13.78 1.31 7.47
CA LEU A 50 13.37 0.85 6.14
C LEU A 50 12.22 1.71 5.61
N SER A 51 11.23 2.02 6.44
CA SER A 51 10.15 2.96 6.14
C SER A 51 10.69 4.32 5.75
N ALA A 52 11.65 4.88 6.50
CA ALA A 52 12.29 6.14 6.17
C ALA A 52 12.99 6.09 4.79
N ARG A 53 13.71 5.01 4.47
CA ARG A 53 14.34 4.84 3.15
C ARG A 53 13.31 4.78 2.03
N ILE A 54 12.20 4.08 2.23
CA ILE A 54 11.10 4.01 1.25
C ILE A 54 10.50 5.40 1.02
N LEU A 55 10.20 6.14 2.10
CA LEU A 55 9.63 7.48 2.01
C LEU A 55 10.59 8.46 1.32
N LEU A 56 11.89 8.42 1.62
CA LEU A 56 12.90 9.24 0.96
C LEU A 56 13.01 8.90 -0.55
N SER A 57 12.93 7.61 -0.92
CA SER A 57 12.90 7.19 -2.33
C SER A 57 11.66 7.72 -3.04
N LEU A 58 10.49 7.68 -2.40
CA LEU A 58 9.26 8.22 -2.96
C LEU A 58 9.33 9.74 -3.15
N GLN A 59 9.94 10.47 -2.20
CA GLN A 59 10.16 11.91 -2.34
C GLN A 59 11.02 12.24 -3.56
N ASP A 60 12.16 11.57 -3.72
CA ASP A 60 13.06 11.75 -4.86
C ASP A 60 12.34 11.49 -6.18
N GLU A 61 11.62 10.36 -6.28
CA GLU A 61 10.86 9.99 -7.48
C GLU A 61 9.71 10.97 -7.79
N ILE A 62 9.06 11.54 -6.77
CA ILE A 62 8.03 12.57 -6.93
C ILE A 62 8.67 13.88 -7.42
N SER A 63 9.78 14.31 -6.82
CA SER A 63 10.50 15.53 -7.22
C SER A 63 10.98 15.46 -8.68
N GLU A 64 11.46 14.30 -9.14
CA GLU A 64 11.79 14.13 -10.55
C GLU A 64 10.58 14.28 -11.48
N LEU A 65 9.43 13.71 -11.09
CA LEU A 65 8.21 13.78 -11.90
C LEU A 65 7.62 15.18 -11.92
N GLU A 66 7.69 15.90 -10.79
CA GLU A 66 7.31 17.30 -10.66
C GLU A 66 8.15 18.16 -11.60
N SER A 67 9.48 18.04 -11.56
CA SER A 67 10.38 18.78 -12.46
C SER A 67 10.10 18.49 -13.95
N LYS A 68 9.80 17.22 -14.29
CA LYS A 68 9.41 16.83 -15.67
C LYS A 68 8.07 17.45 -16.08
N LEU A 69 7.10 17.52 -15.16
CA LEU A 69 5.81 18.15 -15.41
C LEU A 69 5.95 19.67 -15.58
N GLU A 70 6.68 20.34 -14.70
CA GLU A 70 6.95 21.78 -14.77
C GLU A 70 7.65 22.16 -16.08
N SER A 71 8.64 21.36 -16.51
CA SER A 71 9.33 21.56 -17.78
C SER A 71 8.38 21.47 -18.98
N LEU A 72 7.46 20.49 -18.96
CA LEU A 72 6.46 20.31 -20.00
C LEU A 72 5.44 21.45 -20.02
N GLU A 73 5.01 21.93 -18.85
CA GLU A 73 4.09 23.05 -18.74
C GLU A 73 4.74 24.37 -19.17
N SER A 74 6.01 24.58 -18.82
CA SER A 74 6.80 25.71 -19.32
C SER A 74 6.95 25.67 -20.85
N LEU A 75 7.07 24.48 -21.44
CA LEU A 75 7.09 24.33 -22.89
C LEU A 75 5.75 24.75 -23.51
N PHE A 76 4.62 24.29 -22.96
CA PHE A 76 3.28 24.66 -23.46
C PHE A 76 2.88 26.12 -23.19
N ALA A 77 3.57 26.81 -22.28
CA ALA A 77 3.40 28.24 -22.05
C ALA A 77 4.27 29.10 -23.00
N HIS A 78 5.16 28.49 -23.78
CA HIS A 78 6.12 29.22 -24.59
C HIS A 78 5.44 29.85 -25.83
N PRO A 79 5.69 31.13 -26.16
CA PRO A 79 5.02 31.83 -27.28
C PRO A 79 5.17 31.18 -28.66
N ASN A 80 6.23 30.40 -28.85
CA ASN A 80 6.52 29.71 -30.11
C ASN A 80 5.95 28.28 -30.18
N THR A 81 5.15 27.86 -29.20
CA THR A 81 4.44 26.57 -29.24
C THR A 81 2.99 26.76 -29.67
N PRO A 82 2.36 25.76 -30.31
CA PRO A 82 0.96 25.85 -30.69
C PRO A 82 0.07 26.11 -29.46
N ASP A 83 -0.94 26.95 -29.65
CA ASP A 83 -1.91 27.30 -28.61
C ASP A 83 -2.52 26.03 -28.00
N THR A 84 -2.30 25.87 -26.70
CA THR A 84 -2.78 24.75 -25.90
C THR A 84 -3.61 25.27 -24.74
N HIS A 85 -4.78 24.66 -24.51
CA HIS A 85 -5.65 25.09 -23.41
C HIS A 85 -5.12 24.60 -22.05
N ASN A 86 -4.25 25.38 -21.40
CA ASN A 86 -3.63 25.02 -20.12
C ASN A 86 -4.56 25.16 -18.90
N GLY A 87 -5.70 25.84 -19.03
CA GLY A 87 -6.68 26.02 -17.93
C GLY A 87 -7.69 24.89 -17.72
N THR A 88 -7.60 23.78 -18.45
CA THR A 88 -8.57 22.67 -18.33
C THR A 88 -7.94 21.33 -18.68
N PHE A 89 -8.34 20.28 -17.97
CA PHE A 89 -8.00 18.90 -18.34
C PHE A 89 -8.97 18.30 -19.37
N ARG A 90 -10.09 18.98 -19.66
CA ARG A 90 -11.05 18.53 -20.68
C ARG A 90 -10.46 18.75 -22.07
N GLY A 91 -10.42 17.70 -22.89
CA GLY A 91 -9.78 17.79 -24.21
C GLY A 91 -8.25 17.82 -24.14
N GLU A 92 -7.65 17.39 -23.03
CA GLU A 92 -6.20 17.27 -22.90
C GLU A 92 -5.60 16.41 -24.02
N ILE A 93 -4.68 17.02 -24.77
CA ILE A 93 -3.98 16.40 -25.90
C ILE A 93 -2.62 15.81 -25.50
N SER A 94 -1.99 16.33 -24.43
CA SER A 94 -0.69 15.87 -23.98
C SER A 94 -0.81 14.57 -23.20
N GLN A 95 -0.39 13.47 -23.83
CA GLN A 95 -0.31 12.16 -23.16
C GLN A 95 0.74 12.17 -22.05
N ASP A 96 1.82 12.93 -22.23
CA ASP A 96 2.87 13.04 -21.23
C ASP A 96 2.40 13.76 -19.97
N ARG A 97 1.64 14.87 -20.12
CA ARG A 97 1.05 15.57 -18.96
C ARG A 97 0.12 14.64 -18.17
N LYS A 98 -0.75 13.89 -18.87
CA LYS A 98 -1.61 12.86 -18.23
C LYS A 98 -0.78 11.80 -17.51
N ARG A 99 0.28 11.32 -18.15
CA ARG A 99 1.14 10.27 -17.61
C ARG A 99 1.88 10.74 -16.36
N TYR A 100 2.44 11.95 -16.36
CA TYR A 100 3.12 12.51 -15.20
C TYR A 100 2.15 12.71 -14.04
N ILE A 101 1.00 13.36 -14.25
CA ILE A 101 -0.02 13.57 -13.20
C ILE A 101 -0.50 12.23 -12.62
N SER A 102 -0.79 11.24 -13.47
CA SER A 102 -1.20 9.90 -13.03
C SER A 102 -0.11 9.21 -12.19
N SER A 103 1.15 9.31 -12.62
CA SER A 103 2.29 8.72 -11.91
C SER A 103 2.53 9.38 -10.55
N ILE A 104 2.45 10.71 -10.51
CA ILE A 104 2.55 11.51 -9.28
C ILE A 104 1.43 11.10 -8.30
N ASN A 105 0.18 11.04 -8.76
CA ASN A 105 -0.96 10.62 -7.92
C ASN A 105 -0.75 9.21 -7.34
N LYS A 106 -0.23 8.26 -8.13
CA LYS A 106 0.09 6.93 -7.62
C LYS A 106 1.14 6.99 -6.50
N LYS A 107 2.25 7.70 -6.72
CA LYS A 107 3.33 7.81 -5.72
C LYS A 107 2.91 8.58 -4.47
N LEU A 108 2.08 9.62 -4.60
CA LEU A 108 1.55 10.37 -3.46
C LEU A 108 0.65 9.50 -2.56
N ARG A 109 -0.07 8.53 -3.13
CA ARG A 109 -0.84 7.55 -2.35
C ARG A 109 0.05 6.60 -1.57
N ASP A 110 1.18 6.20 -2.15
CA ASP A 110 2.17 5.36 -1.48
C ASP A 110 2.97 6.15 -0.43
N TYR A 111 3.15 7.46 -0.65
CA TYR A 111 3.89 8.36 0.23
C TYR A 111 3.07 8.82 1.43
N THR A 112 1.76 9.03 1.27
CA THR A 112 0.86 9.43 2.36
C THR A 112 0.52 8.19 3.19
N PRO A 113 1.05 8.03 4.40
CA PRO A 113 0.62 6.92 5.24
C PRO A 113 -0.86 7.15 5.59
N ILE A 114 -1.63 6.07 5.74
CA ILE A 114 -3.03 6.08 6.22
C ILE A 114 -3.16 6.67 7.66
N GLU A 115 -2.05 7.09 8.28
CA GLU A 115 -1.94 7.61 9.65
C GLU A 115 -2.70 8.92 9.94
N THR A 116 -3.29 9.60 8.93
CA THR A 116 -4.20 10.75 9.20
C THR A 116 -5.61 10.35 9.63
N ARG A 117 -5.90 9.06 9.88
CA ARG A 117 -7.22 8.62 10.38
C ARG A 117 -7.30 8.36 11.89
N ASP A 118 -6.19 8.12 12.57
CA ASP A 118 -6.17 7.65 13.98
C ASP A 118 -5.41 8.55 14.96
N SER A 119 -5.06 9.78 14.56
CA SER A 119 -4.43 10.77 15.46
C SER A 119 -5.31 12.01 15.64
N ARG A 120 -6.58 11.77 15.98
CA ARG A 120 -7.45 12.71 16.69
C ARG A 120 -7.92 12.03 17.98
N ASP A 121 -7.00 11.91 18.91
CA ASP A 121 -7.33 11.90 20.33
C ASP A 121 -7.36 13.36 20.82
#